data_AF-A0ABC8TTJ6-F1
#
_entry.id   AF-A0ABC8TTJ6-F1
#
_cell.length_a   1.000
_cell.length_b   1.000
_cell.length_c   1.000
_cell.angle_alpha   90.00
_cell.angle_beta   90.00
_cell.angle_gamma   90.00
#
_symmetry.space_group_name_H-M   'P 1'
#
loop_
_entity.id
_entity.type
_entity.pdbx_description
1 polymer ?
#
loop_
_entity_poly.entity_id
_entity_poly.type
_entity_poly.pdbx_seq_one_letter_code
_entity_poly.pdbx_strand_id
1 'polypeptide(L)'
;MAWDVLWFQRIMNDSCPHLMSVQNNEGMTAKEVFEKEHEGLRSAAEKAAKDMNQGLMVVATLIGTVSFAALFTIPGGFDQTKGSPILFDESNNKKQEMRLFLGYIGATLFASLLALGTLLSIQLSRFNMEDFRVSLPLKFILAITGMFYSTTFTLTACLQAYILEDAMTEKCVFALLAGSVLMCLVFIDVTFLPCNYMYNVFRYSLTYKSPKM
;
A
#
# COMPACT_ATOMS: atom_id res chain seq x y z
N MET A 1 4.44 18.57 -8.30
CA MET A 1 3.40 19.01 -7.35
C MET A 1 3.79 18.77 -5.88
N ALA A 2 4.00 17.53 -5.41
CA ALA A 2 4.35 17.29 -4.00
C ALA A 2 5.64 18.00 -3.55
N TRP A 3 6.69 17.97 -4.38
CA TRP A 3 7.95 18.68 -4.11
C TRP A 3 7.81 20.20 -4.19
N ASP A 4 6.96 20.72 -5.08
CA ASP A 4 6.72 22.16 -5.22
C ASP A 4 6.02 22.72 -3.98
N VAL A 5 5.07 21.96 -3.42
CA VAL A 5 4.40 22.28 -2.14
C VAL A 5 5.41 22.28 -0.99
N LEU A 6 6.28 21.27 -0.91
CA LEU A 6 7.35 21.21 0.09
C LEU A 6 8.32 22.41 -0.02
N TRP A 7 8.70 22.76 -1.25
CA TRP A 7 9.60 23.88 -1.52
C TRP A 7 8.96 25.22 -1.16
N PHE A 8 7.71 25.43 -1.57
CA PHE A 8 6.96 26.64 -1.24
C PHE A 8 6.86 26.81 0.27
N GLN A 9 6.54 25.74 0.99
CA GLN A 9 6.46 25.76 2.45
C GLN A 9 7.81 26.04 3.12
N ARG A 10 8.91 25.52 2.55
CA ARG A 10 10.27 25.82 3.00
C ARG A 10 10.53 27.32 2.93
N ILE A 11 10.31 27.92 1.76
CA ILE A 11 10.49 29.35 1.56
C ILE A 11 9.60 30.16 2.50
N MET A 12 8.35 29.73 2.68
CA MET A 12 7.41 30.44 3.54
C MET A 12 7.90 30.49 5.00
N ASN A 13 8.44 29.40 5.54
CA ASN A 13 8.94 29.40 6.92
C ASN A 13 10.33 30.02 7.09
N ASP A 14 11.16 30.04 6.03
CA ASP A 14 12.45 30.76 6.06
C ASP A 14 12.26 32.28 5.91
N SER A 15 11.12 32.71 5.37
CA SER A 15 10.76 34.11 5.20
C SER A 15 10.24 34.73 6.48
N CYS A 16 10.38 36.05 6.64
CA CYS A 16 9.84 36.74 7.81
C CYS A 16 8.30 36.59 7.87
N PRO A 17 7.69 36.38 9.06
CA PRO A 17 6.26 36.10 9.19
C PRO A 17 5.33 37.15 8.58
N HIS A 18 5.76 38.41 8.54
CA HIS A 18 4.99 39.52 7.98
C HIS A 18 4.80 39.42 6.45
N LEU A 19 5.73 38.75 5.73
CA LEU A 19 5.65 38.58 4.28
C LEU A 19 4.51 37.65 3.85
N MET A 20 4.05 36.76 4.74
CA MET A 20 2.93 35.85 4.44
C MET A 20 1.60 36.59 4.22
N SER A 21 1.41 37.73 4.87
CA SER A 21 0.20 38.56 4.74
C SER A 21 0.31 39.67 3.72
N VAL A 22 1.49 39.86 3.09
CA VAL A 22 1.68 40.88 2.07
C VAL A 22 0.98 40.44 0.79
N GLN A 23 0.14 41.34 0.27
CA GLN A 23 -0.55 41.14 -0.98
C GLN A 23 0.24 41.74 -2.14
N ASN A 24 0.15 41.09 -3.31
CA ASN A 24 0.66 41.65 -4.55
C ASN A 24 -0.25 42.80 -5.05
N ASN A 25 0.10 43.40 -6.18
CA ASN A 25 -0.69 44.48 -6.81
C ASN A 25 -2.12 44.06 -7.20
N GLU A 26 -2.39 42.76 -7.25
CA GLU A 26 -3.70 42.17 -7.56
C GLU A 26 -4.50 41.82 -6.29
N GLY A 27 -3.99 42.15 -5.09
CA GLY A 27 -4.65 41.86 -3.81
C GLY A 27 -4.52 40.40 -3.35
N MET A 28 -3.68 39.58 -4.00
CA MET A 28 -3.48 38.18 -3.66
C MET A 28 -2.27 37.97 -2.77
N THR A 29 -2.39 37.05 -1.82
CA THR A 29 -1.28 36.56 -0.97
C THR A 29 -0.39 35.58 -1.72
N ALA A 30 0.83 35.37 -1.23
CA ALA A 30 1.77 34.40 -1.83
C ALA A 30 1.18 32.98 -1.92
N LYS A 31 0.33 32.58 -0.95
CA LYS A 31 -0.37 31.29 -0.99
C LYS A 31 -1.35 31.24 -2.15
N GLU A 32 -2.22 32.24 -2.28
CA GLU A 32 -3.24 32.29 -3.34
C GLU A 32 -2.63 32.31 -4.75
N VAL A 33 -1.53 33.04 -4.95
CA VAL A 33 -0.79 33.04 -6.22
C VAL A 33 -0.26 31.64 -6.54
N PHE A 34 0.36 30.97 -5.56
CA PHE A 34 0.86 29.61 -5.73
C PHE A 34 -0.27 28.63 -6.05
N GLU A 35 -1.43 28.76 -5.37
CA GLU A 35 -2.59 27.91 -5.60
C GLU A 35 -3.16 28.06 -7.01
N LYS A 36 -3.27 29.29 -7.50
CA LYS A 36 -3.79 29.60 -8.83
C LYS A 36 -2.88 29.08 -9.94
N GLU A 37 -1.56 29.27 -9.82
CA GLU A 37 -0.59 28.79 -10.81
C GLU A 37 -0.51 27.25 -10.86
N HIS A 38 -0.68 26.58 -9.71
CA HIS A 38 -0.53 25.12 -9.62
C HIS A 38 -1.87 24.35 -9.69
N GLU A 39 -3.00 25.02 -9.93
CA GLU A 39 -4.32 24.39 -10.01
C GLU A 39 -4.39 23.33 -11.13
N GLY A 40 -3.87 23.65 -12.33
CA GLY A 40 -3.84 22.72 -13.46
C GLY A 40 -2.97 21.49 -13.17
N LEU A 41 -1.78 21.70 -12.60
CA LEU A 41 -0.89 20.62 -12.19
C LEU A 41 -1.53 19.75 -11.09
N ARG A 42 -2.34 20.37 -10.22
CA ARG A 42 -3.07 19.67 -9.17
C ARG A 42 -4.14 18.75 -9.71
N SER A 43 -4.96 19.25 -10.62
CA SER A 43 -6.00 18.44 -11.26
C SER A 43 -5.39 17.26 -12.02
N ALA A 44 -4.28 17.49 -12.74
CA ALA A 44 -3.57 16.44 -13.46
C ALA A 44 -3.00 15.37 -12.51
N ALA A 45 -2.37 15.78 -11.40
CA ALA A 45 -1.81 14.86 -10.41
C ALA A 45 -2.90 14.06 -9.67
N GLU A 46 -4.03 14.69 -9.32
CA GLU A 46 -5.18 14.01 -8.73
C GLU A 46 -5.74 12.94 -9.68
N LYS A 47 -5.93 13.30 -10.95
CA LYS A 47 -6.42 12.38 -11.97
C LYS A 47 -5.47 11.19 -12.15
N ALA A 48 -4.17 11.45 -12.29
CA ALA A 48 -3.17 10.40 -12.41
C ALA A 48 -3.15 9.46 -11.19
N ALA A 49 -3.29 10.00 -9.97
CA ALA A 49 -3.36 9.19 -8.76
C ALA A 49 -4.61 8.31 -8.73
N LYS A 50 -5.79 8.85 -9.08
CA LYS A 50 -7.05 8.08 -9.12
C LYS A 50 -7.04 7.01 -10.21
N ASP A 51 -6.54 7.34 -11.40
CA ASP A 51 -6.46 6.40 -12.52
C ASP A 51 -5.53 5.21 -12.17
N MET A 52 -4.38 5.47 -11.55
CA MET A 52 -3.48 4.42 -11.06
C MET A 52 -4.09 3.60 -9.93
N ASN A 53 -4.77 4.27 -8.99
CA ASN A 53 -5.44 3.63 -7.86
C ASN A 53 -6.55 2.66 -8.30
N GLN A 54 -7.27 2.97 -9.38
CA GLN A 54 -8.30 2.09 -9.93
C GLN A 54 -7.72 0.74 -10.39
N GLY A 55 -6.58 0.74 -11.11
CA GLY A 55 -5.90 -0.49 -11.49
C GLY A 55 -5.45 -1.30 -10.27
N LEU A 56 -4.94 -0.60 -9.26
CA LEU A 56 -4.45 -1.22 -8.02
C LEU A 56 -5.59 -1.87 -7.20
N MET A 57 -6.77 -1.24 -7.18
CA MET A 57 -7.98 -1.82 -6.57
C MET A 57 -8.42 -3.12 -7.26
N VAL A 58 -8.33 -3.19 -8.59
CA VAL A 58 -8.67 -4.42 -9.32
C VAL A 58 -7.73 -5.54 -8.93
N VAL A 59 -6.41 -5.27 -8.87
CA VAL A 59 -5.41 -6.27 -8.46
C VAL A 59 -5.65 -6.75 -7.02
N ALA A 60 -5.88 -5.83 -6.08
CA ALA A 60 -6.16 -6.20 -4.69
C ALA A 60 -7.47 -7.01 -4.57
N THR A 61 -8.51 -6.66 -5.34
CA THR A 61 -9.76 -7.44 -5.36
C THR A 61 -9.50 -8.85 -5.90
N LEU A 62 -8.72 -8.97 -6.97
CA LEU A 62 -8.39 -10.25 -7.57
C LEU A 62 -7.65 -11.17 -6.58
N ILE A 63 -6.63 -10.65 -5.87
CA ILE A 63 -5.92 -11.42 -4.84
C ILE A 63 -6.90 -11.92 -3.78
N GLY A 64 -7.74 -11.03 -3.24
CA GLY A 64 -8.77 -11.41 -2.27
C GLY A 64 -9.71 -12.51 -2.77
N THR A 65 -10.20 -12.39 -4.01
CA THR A 65 -11.11 -13.40 -4.60
C THR A 65 -10.45 -14.76 -4.81
N VAL A 66 -9.20 -14.79 -5.28
CA VAL A 66 -8.45 -16.05 -5.48
C VAL A 66 -8.16 -16.71 -4.14
N SER A 67 -7.73 -15.95 -3.13
CA SER A 67 -7.50 -16.49 -1.79
C SER A 67 -8.78 -16.98 -1.12
N PHE A 68 -9.91 -16.32 -1.35
CA PHE A 68 -11.21 -16.76 -0.86
C PHE A 68 -11.63 -18.09 -1.51
N ALA A 69 -11.43 -18.24 -2.82
CA ALA A 69 -11.69 -19.51 -3.51
C ALA A 69 -10.76 -20.62 -2.99
N ALA A 70 -9.48 -20.31 -2.75
CA ALA A 70 -8.49 -21.24 -2.19
C ALA A 70 -8.87 -21.74 -0.79
N LEU A 71 -9.57 -20.91 0.01
CA LEU A 71 -10.05 -21.30 1.34
C LEU A 71 -11.05 -22.46 1.29
N PHE A 72 -11.87 -22.55 0.24
CA PHE A 72 -12.85 -23.63 0.05
C PHE A 72 -12.32 -24.78 -0.81
N THR A 73 -11.17 -24.62 -1.44
CA THR A 73 -10.53 -25.62 -2.31
C THR A 73 -9.22 -26.08 -1.68
N ILE A 74 -9.32 -26.58 -0.46
CA ILE A 74 -8.16 -26.97 0.33
C ILE A 74 -7.48 -28.20 -0.30
N PRO A 75 -6.14 -28.23 -0.39
CA PRO A 75 -5.39 -29.42 -0.77
C PRO A 75 -5.76 -30.64 0.10
N GLY A 76 -6.11 -31.75 -0.56
CA GLY A 76 -6.59 -32.98 0.06
C GLY A 76 -8.07 -33.02 0.43
N GLY A 77 -8.81 -31.91 0.29
CA GLY A 77 -10.27 -31.87 0.38
C GLY A 77 -10.85 -31.99 1.80
N PHE A 78 -12.18 -31.99 1.85
CA PHE A 78 -12.98 -32.13 3.08
C PHE A 78 -13.51 -33.56 3.22
N ASP A 79 -13.49 -34.08 4.43
CA ASP A 79 -14.12 -35.36 4.76
C ASP A 79 -15.64 -35.18 4.63
N GLN A 80 -16.27 -35.97 3.76
CA GLN A 80 -17.70 -35.90 3.48
C GLN A 80 -18.57 -36.31 4.69
N THR A 81 -17.99 -36.98 5.68
CA THR A 81 -18.69 -37.45 6.88
C THR A 81 -18.57 -36.49 8.06
N LYS A 82 -17.38 -35.94 8.30
CA LYS A 82 -17.10 -35.01 9.42
C LYS A 82 -17.14 -33.53 9.03
N GLY A 83 -17.03 -33.21 7.74
CA GLY A 83 -16.89 -31.83 7.24
C GLY A 83 -15.54 -31.17 7.58
N SER A 84 -14.62 -31.88 8.23
CA SER A 84 -13.27 -31.41 8.55
C SER A 84 -12.30 -31.68 7.39
N PRO A 85 -11.29 -30.83 7.14
CA PRO A 85 -10.29 -31.13 6.13
C PRO A 85 -9.55 -32.44 6.44
N ILE A 86 -9.41 -33.30 5.43
CA ILE A 86 -8.97 -34.71 5.60
C ILE A 86 -7.56 -34.77 6.23
N LEU A 87 -6.71 -33.79 5.92
CA LEU A 87 -5.35 -33.70 6.45
C LEU A 87 -5.25 -33.26 7.93
N PHE A 88 -6.37 -32.94 8.60
CA PHE A 88 -6.35 -32.75 10.05
C PHE A 88 -6.28 -34.07 10.84
N ASP A 89 -6.66 -35.19 10.22
CA ASP A 89 -6.65 -36.53 10.84
C ASP A 89 -5.39 -37.34 10.46
N GLU A 90 -4.69 -36.98 9.38
CA GLU A 90 -3.40 -37.59 9.01
C GLU A 90 -2.23 -36.87 9.68
N SER A 91 -1.43 -37.59 10.50
CA SER A 91 -0.12 -37.23 11.08
C SER A 91 0.07 -35.78 11.62
N ASN A 92 0.63 -35.63 12.82
CA ASN A 92 0.84 -34.31 13.46
C ASN A 92 1.54 -33.27 12.56
N ASN A 93 2.42 -33.70 11.64
CA ASN A 93 3.12 -32.80 10.72
C ASN A 93 2.19 -32.20 9.64
N LYS A 94 1.38 -33.01 8.95
CA LYS A 94 0.44 -32.52 7.92
C LYS A 94 -0.63 -31.60 8.49
N LYS A 95 -1.09 -31.92 9.70
CA LYS A 95 -1.99 -31.06 10.48
C LYS A 95 -1.41 -29.66 10.75
N GLN A 96 -0.10 -29.58 11.00
CA GLN A 96 0.58 -28.31 11.24
C GLN A 96 0.73 -27.51 9.94
N GLU A 97 1.18 -28.13 8.84
CA GLU A 97 1.29 -27.48 7.53
C GLU A 97 -0.08 -26.96 7.03
N MET A 98 -1.14 -27.75 7.23
CA MET A 98 -2.51 -27.36 6.92
C MET A 98 -2.99 -26.14 7.73
N ARG A 99 -2.62 -26.06 9.03
CA ARG A 99 -2.92 -24.88 9.86
C ARG A 99 -2.15 -23.64 9.38
N LEU A 100 -0.90 -23.81 8.96
CA LEU A 100 -0.09 -22.72 8.40
C LEU A 100 -0.69 -22.22 7.08
N PHE A 101 -1.08 -23.12 6.18
CA PHE A 101 -1.76 -22.80 4.93
C PHE A 101 -3.01 -21.93 5.16
N LEU A 102 -3.89 -22.38 6.07
CA LEU A 102 -5.11 -21.64 6.40
C LEU A 102 -4.80 -20.26 7.05
N GLY A 103 -3.77 -20.22 7.88
CA GLY A 103 -3.27 -18.98 8.48
C GLY A 103 -2.77 -17.97 7.43
N TYR A 104 -1.99 -18.43 6.45
CA TYR A 104 -1.50 -17.58 5.36
C TYR A 104 -2.64 -17.08 4.46
N ILE A 105 -3.63 -17.91 4.13
CA ILE A 105 -4.81 -17.47 3.38
C ILE A 105 -5.59 -16.42 4.18
N GLY A 106 -5.81 -16.64 5.48
CA GLY A 106 -6.48 -15.66 6.34
C GLY A 106 -5.73 -14.33 6.40
N ALA A 107 -4.42 -14.37 6.59
CA ALA A 107 -3.57 -13.19 6.58
C ALA A 107 -3.59 -12.45 5.22
N THR A 108 -3.60 -13.20 4.12
CA THR A 108 -3.72 -12.68 2.75
C THR A 108 -5.01 -11.90 2.57
N LEU A 109 -6.14 -12.50 2.97
CA LEU A 109 -7.48 -11.89 2.87
C LEU A 109 -7.58 -10.61 3.70
N PHE A 110 -7.09 -10.65 4.94
CA PHE A 110 -7.09 -9.50 5.82
C PHE A 110 -6.23 -8.35 5.26
N ALA A 111 -5.00 -8.65 4.84
CA ALA A 111 -4.10 -7.66 4.23
C ALA A 111 -4.69 -7.08 2.92
N SER A 112 -5.32 -7.93 2.10
CA SER A 112 -6.00 -7.53 0.87
C SER A 112 -7.19 -6.59 1.14
N LEU A 113 -8.00 -6.90 2.16
CA LEU A 113 -9.16 -6.08 2.53
C LEU A 113 -8.72 -4.73 3.09
N LEU A 114 -7.67 -4.71 3.92
CA LEU A 114 -7.07 -3.48 4.40
C LEU A 114 -6.55 -2.61 3.25
N ALA A 115 -5.83 -3.21 2.30
CA ALA A 115 -5.37 -2.50 1.11
C ALA A 115 -6.53 -1.96 0.26
N LEU A 116 -7.58 -2.75 0.03
CA LEU A 116 -8.77 -2.28 -0.68
C LEU A 116 -9.45 -1.11 0.03
N GLY A 117 -9.59 -1.17 1.36
CA GLY A 117 -10.17 -0.09 2.14
C GLY A 117 -9.36 1.21 2.04
N THR A 118 -8.03 1.13 2.04
CA THR A 118 -7.17 2.32 1.91
C THR A 118 -7.19 2.87 0.48
N LEU A 119 -7.19 2.01 -0.54
CA LEU A 119 -7.34 2.43 -1.94
C LEU A 119 -8.72 3.07 -2.20
N LEU A 120 -9.80 2.53 -1.63
CA LEU A 120 -11.12 3.16 -1.66
C LEU A 120 -11.11 4.52 -0.98
N SER A 121 -10.39 4.65 0.15
CA SER A 121 -10.21 5.93 0.83
C SER A 121 -9.49 6.96 -0.04
N ILE A 122 -8.55 6.54 -0.89
CA ILE A 122 -7.88 7.41 -1.87
C ILE A 122 -8.86 7.82 -2.97
N GLN A 123 -9.66 6.88 -3.49
CA GLN A 123 -10.62 7.14 -4.58
C GLN A 123 -11.71 8.14 -4.16
N LEU A 124 -12.21 7.99 -2.94
CA LEU A 124 -13.27 8.82 -2.36
C LEU A 124 -12.75 10.15 -1.81
N SER A 125 -11.44 10.30 -1.65
CA SER A 125 -10.85 11.55 -1.15
C SER A 125 -11.06 12.67 -2.17
N ARG A 126 -11.55 13.82 -1.69
CA ARG A 126 -11.42 15.09 -2.42
C ARG A 126 -10.04 15.64 -2.12
N PHE A 127 -9.21 15.84 -3.14
CA PHE A 127 -7.79 16.17 -2.96
C PHE A 127 -7.65 17.65 -2.66
N ASN A 128 -7.86 18.07 -1.40
CA ASN A 128 -7.60 19.43 -0.93
C ASN A 128 -6.08 19.69 -0.75
N MET A 129 -5.62 20.93 -0.95
CA MET A 129 -4.19 21.31 -0.87
C MET A 129 -3.50 20.85 0.42
N GLU A 130 -4.16 21.02 1.56
CA GLU A 130 -3.56 20.68 2.86
C GLU A 130 -3.58 19.17 3.13
N ASP A 131 -4.57 18.45 2.61
CA ASP A 131 -4.68 16.99 2.71
C ASP A 131 -3.72 16.25 1.78
N PHE A 132 -3.32 16.90 0.67
CA PHE A 132 -2.35 16.38 -0.29
C PHE A 132 -0.98 16.11 0.36
N ARG A 133 -0.62 16.91 1.37
CA ARG A 133 0.75 16.92 1.91
C ARG A 133 1.12 15.69 2.71
N VAL A 134 0.20 15.14 3.51
CA VAL A 134 0.50 14.09 4.50
C VAL A 134 -0.46 12.91 4.41
N SER A 135 -1.76 13.18 4.29
CA SER A 135 -2.79 12.13 4.30
C SER A 135 -2.67 11.22 3.07
N LEU A 136 -2.49 11.82 1.90
CA LEU A 136 -2.37 11.08 0.64
C LEU A 136 -1.14 10.13 0.59
N PRO A 137 0.11 10.61 0.78
CA PRO A 137 1.28 9.73 0.73
C PRO A 137 1.25 8.65 1.83
N LEU A 138 0.68 8.95 2.99
CA LEU A 138 0.53 7.96 4.07
C LEU A 138 -0.46 6.85 3.70
N LYS A 139 -1.64 7.22 3.18
CA LYS A 139 -2.62 6.24 2.67
C LYS A 139 -2.04 5.39 1.55
N PHE A 140 -1.26 6.00 0.66
CA PHE A 140 -0.60 5.32 -0.44
C PHE A 140 0.45 4.29 0.04
N ILE A 141 1.31 4.67 1.00
CA ILE A 141 2.27 3.74 1.62
C ILE A 141 1.54 2.60 2.33
N LEU A 142 0.45 2.90 3.05
CA LEU A 142 -0.34 1.88 3.74
C LEU A 142 -1.00 0.91 2.74
N ALA A 143 -1.45 1.39 1.58
CA ALA A 143 -2.01 0.54 0.53
C ALA A 143 -0.95 -0.37 -0.10
N ILE A 144 0.21 0.16 -0.49
CA ILE A 144 1.29 -0.61 -1.11
C ILE A 144 1.84 -1.66 -0.15
N THR A 145 2.06 -1.30 1.12
CA THR A 145 2.52 -2.26 2.13
C THR A 145 1.50 -3.38 2.34
N GLY A 146 0.21 -3.07 2.44
CA GLY A 146 -0.85 -4.08 2.53
C GLY A 146 -0.85 -5.04 1.35
N MET A 147 -0.68 -4.54 0.13
CA MET A 147 -0.60 -5.38 -1.08
C MET A 147 0.66 -6.24 -1.13
N PHE A 148 1.79 -5.73 -0.68
CA PHE A 148 3.02 -6.50 -0.58
C PHE A 148 2.87 -7.66 0.41
N TYR A 149 2.32 -7.41 1.60
CA TYR A 149 2.03 -8.47 2.57
C TYR A 149 1.03 -9.49 2.02
N SER A 150 -0.04 -9.03 1.36
CA SER A 150 -1.01 -9.93 0.73
C SER A 150 -0.37 -10.83 -0.32
N THR A 151 0.51 -10.28 -1.17
CA THR A 151 1.20 -11.06 -2.21
C THR A 151 2.19 -12.05 -1.62
N THR A 152 2.97 -11.64 -0.62
CA THR A 152 3.94 -12.54 0.04
C THR A 152 3.23 -13.69 0.75
N PHE A 153 2.13 -13.42 1.46
CA PHE A 153 1.32 -14.47 2.08
C PHE A 153 0.68 -15.41 1.07
N THR A 154 0.22 -14.90 -0.08
CA THR A 154 -0.29 -15.73 -1.17
C THR A 154 0.79 -16.68 -1.70
N LEU A 155 2.00 -16.18 -1.95
CA LEU A 155 3.12 -17.01 -2.42
C LEU A 155 3.49 -18.10 -1.39
N THR A 156 3.52 -17.75 -0.10
CA THR A 156 3.76 -18.75 0.95
C THR A 156 2.63 -19.76 1.09
N ALA A 157 1.37 -19.36 0.88
CA ALA A 157 0.24 -20.27 0.86
C ALA A 157 0.35 -21.24 -0.34
N CYS A 158 0.77 -20.77 -1.51
CA CYS A 158 1.03 -21.63 -2.66
C CYS A 158 2.15 -22.64 -2.37
N LEU A 159 3.26 -22.21 -1.77
CA LEU A 159 4.34 -23.12 -1.35
C LEU A 159 3.84 -24.21 -0.41
N GLN A 160 3.02 -23.81 0.58
CA GLN A 160 2.42 -24.73 1.53
C GLN A 160 1.47 -25.73 0.87
N ALA A 161 0.67 -25.31 -0.11
CA ALA A 161 -0.16 -26.21 -0.89
C ALA A 161 0.66 -27.26 -1.65
N TYR A 162 1.78 -26.86 -2.29
CA TYR A 162 2.67 -27.78 -3.00
C TYR A 162 3.35 -28.79 -2.06
N ILE A 163 3.72 -28.37 -0.85
CA ILE A 163 4.27 -29.27 0.18
C ILE A 163 3.20 -30.28 0.61
N LEU A 164 1.95 -29.84 0.76
CA LEU A 164 0.84 -30.69 1.19
C LEU A 164 0.49 -31.77 0.15
N GLU A 165 0.63 -31.45 -1.14
CA GLU A 165 0.37 -32.35 -2.27
C GLU A 165 1.58 -33.23 -2.65
N ASP A 166 2.72 -33.07 -1.94
CA ASP A 166 4.00 -33.76 -2.21
C ASP A 166 4.51 -33.60 -3.65
N ALA A 167 4.09 -32.52 -4.33
CA ALA A 167 4.40 -32.22 -5.73
C ALA A 167 5.58 -31.23 -5.89
N MET A 168 6.38 -31.08 -4.83
CA MET A 168 7.47 -30.10 -4.75
C MET A 168 8.60 -30.42 -5.73
N THR A 169 8.72 -29.61 -6.79
CA THR A 169 9.80 -29.73 -7.78
C THR A 169 10.82 -28.60 -7.58
N GLU A 170 12.12 -28.87 -7.74
CA GLU A 170 13.18 -27.84 -7.59
C GLU A 170 12.95 -26.60 -8.47
N LYS A 171 12.38 -26.79 -9.68
CA LYS A 171 12.02 -25.70 -10.60
C LYS A 171 10.95 -24.77 -10.01
N CYS A 172 9.97 -25.31 -9.29
CA CYS A 172 8.91 -24.51 -8.65
C CYS A 172 9.49 -23.66 -7.52
N VAL A 173 10.40 -24.22 -6.72
CA VAL A 173 11.10 -23.48 -5.66
C VAL A 173 11.93 -22.34 -6.25
N PHE A 174 12.68 -22.61 -7.31
CA PHE A 174 13.52 -21.60 -7.95
C PHE A 174 12.69 -20.48 -8.60
N ALA A 175 11.57 -20.83 -9.24
CA ALA A 175 10.64 -19.84 -9.82
C ALA A 175 10.00 -18.96 -8.75
N LEU A 176 9.62 -19.52 -7.60
CA LEU A 176 9.03 -18.78 -6.49
C LEU A 176 10.07 -17.89 -5.79
N LEU A 177 11.30 -18.37 -5.61
CA LEU A 177 12.41 -17.55 -5.12
C LEU A 177 12.70 -16.37 -6.06
N ALA A 178 12.86 -16.63 -7.37
CA ALA A 178 13.07 -15.58 -8.35
C ALA A 178 11.92 -14.56 -8.35
N GLY A 179 10.67 -15.02 -8.29
CA GLY A 179 9.48 -14.17 -8.20
C GLY A 179 9.47 -13.30 -6.94
N SER A 180 9.76 -13.87 -5.78
CA SER A 180 9.84 -13.13 -4.52
C SER A 180 10.94 -12.06 -4.52
N VAL A 181 12.11 -12.35 -5.08
CA VAL A 181 13.20 -11.38 -5.22
C VAL A 181 12.79 -10.22 -6.12
N LEU A 182 12.16 -10.52 -7.26
CA LEU A 182 11.65 -9.49 -8.17
C LEU A 182 10.61 -8.60 -7.48
N MET A 183 9.68 -9.19 -6.74
CA MET A 183 8.66 -8.44 -5.99
C MET A 183 9.26 -7.55 -4.90
N CYS A 184 10.31 -8.00 -4.21
CA CYS A 184 11.03 -7.17 -3.24
C CYS A 184 11.71 -5.98 -3.92
N LEU A 185 12.33 -6.16 -5.09
CA LEU A 185 12.95 -5.07 -5.84
C LEU A 185 11.92 -4.03 -6.28
N VAL A 186 10.79 -4.47 -6.82
CA VAL A 186 9.68 -3.57 -7.20
C VAL A 186 9.12 -2.84 -5.99
N PHE A 187 8.96 -3.52 -4.85
CA PHE A 187 8.49 -2.90 -3.63
C PHE A 187 9.45 -1.81 -3.12
N ILE A 188 10.76 -2.07 -3.14
CA ILE A 188 11.76 -1.07 -2.76
C ILE A 188 11.69 0.15 -3.67
N ASP A 189 11.64 -0.05 -5.00
CA ASP A 189 11.57 1.03 -5.97
C ASP A 189 10.31 1.90 -5.77
N VAL A 190 9.15 1.25 -5.67
CA VAL A 190 7.85 1.94 -5.50
C VAL A 190 7.75 2.67 -4.16
N THR A 191 8.32 2.11 -3.08
CA THR A 191 8.25 2.73 -1.75
C THR A 191 9.34 3.78 -1.51
N PHE A 192 10.45 3.74 -2.22
CA PHE A 192 11.59 4.63 -2.01
C PHE A 192 11.20 6.11 -2.15
N LEU A 193 10.51 6.47 -3.23
CA LEU A 193 10.12 7.85 -3.52
C LEU A 193 9.13 8.43 -2.47
N PRO A 194 7.99 7.78 -2.14
CA PRO A 194 7.06 8.29 -1.14
C PRO A 194 7.65 8.25 0.28
N CYS A 195 8.48 7.26 0.62
CA CYS A 195 9.18 7.22 1.91
C CYS A 195 10.18 8.37 2.06
N ASN A 196 10.97 8.66 1.00
CA ASN A 196 11.89 9.79 1.00
C ASN A 196 11.13 11.13 1.14
N TYR A 197 10.01 11.28 0.44
CA TYR A 197 9.15 12.45 0.60
C TYR A 197 8.64 12.60 2.04
N MET A 198 8.08 11.54 2.63
CA MET A 198 7.60 11.54 4.01
C MET A 198 8.71 11.81 5.02
N TYR A 199 9.91 11.24 4.81
CA TYR A 199 11.08 11.51 5.63
C TYR A 199 11.44 13.00 5.63
N ASN A 200 11.43 13.64 4.46
CA ASN A 200 11.69 15.08 4.36
C ASN A 200 10.59 15.91 5.04
N VAL A 201 9.31 15.55 4.89
CA VAL A 201 8.19 16.19 5.60
C VAL A 201 8.35 16.08 7.12
N PHE A 202 8.66 14.89 7.64
CA PHE A 202 8.85 14.67 9.07
C PHE A 202 10.07 15.40 9.63
N ARG A 203 11.22 15.29 8.95
CA ARG A 203 12.44 16.01 9.33
C ARG A 203 12.19 17.51 9.38
N TYR A 204 11.47 18.04 8.39
CA TYR A 204 11.11 19.44 8.33
C TYR A 204 10.15 19.84 9.45
N SER A 205 9.10 19.05 9.70
CA SER A 205 8.17 19.29 10.81
C SER A 205 8.84 19.27 12.17
N LEU A 206 9.93 18.52 12.35
CA LEU A 206 10.73 18.51 13.58
C LEU A 206 11.68 19.71 13.65
N THR A 207 12.22 20.16 12.52
CA THR A 207 13.18 21.27 12.47
C THR A 207 12.53 22.63 12.79
N TYR A 208 11.27 22.84 12.39
CA TYR A 208 10.53 24.08 12.68
C TYR A 208 9.62 23.98 13.92
N LYS A 209 9.58 22.84 14.62
CA LYS A 209 8.93 22.70 15.94
C LYS A 209 9.93 22.95 17.08
N SER A 210 10.26 24.23 17.35
CA SER A 210 10.31 24.84 18.71
C SER A 210 11.09 26.16 18.75
N PRO A 211 10.79 27.08 19.69
CA PRO A 211 9.85 26.95 20.81
C PRO A 211 8.57 27.78 20.64
N LYS A 212 7.50 27.31 21.30
CA LYS A 212 6.34 28.14 21.65
C LYS A 212 6.86 29.43 22.32
N MET A 213 6.55 30.57 21.73
CA MET A 213 6.52 31.85 22.45
C MET A 213 5.29 31.88 23.36
#